data_AF-A2WMU3-F1
#
_entry.id   AF-A2WMU3-F1
#
_cell.length_a   1.000
_cell.length_b   1.000
_cell.length_c   1.000
_cell.angle_alpha   90.00
_cell.angle_beta   90.00
_cell.angle_gamma   90.00
#
_symmetry.space_group_name_H-M   'P 1'
#
loop_
_entity.id
_entity.type
_entity.pdbx_description
1 polymer ?
#
loop_
_entity_poly.entity_id
_entity_poly.type
_entity_poly.pdbx_seq_one_letter_code
_entity_poly.pdbx_strand_id
1 'polypeptide(L)'
;MAIGMRFLSRKEVMAIGGYNAFLQTKLPPEHRIYDPDKETLESGMATFLTAFPRGFAIEVLDVYSGPPRIVFKFRHWGYMEGTFKEHPPHGKRVEFFGICIFHVDEEMKVEKTEYFYERGNFLASFLSAPAAAAAEAASGSGCPVMGGN
;
A
#
# COMPACT_ATOMS: atom_id res chain seq x y z
N MET A 1 9.83 -2.69 -1.74
CA MET A 1 9.98 -2.95 -3.18
C MET A 1 8.59 -3.10 -3.76
N ALA A 2 8.44 -2.91 -5.05
CA ALA A 2 7.30 -3.42 -5.79
C ALA A 2 7.85 -3.85 -7.14
N ILE A 3 7.34 -4.96 -7.68
CA ILE A 3 7.95 -5.66 -8.79
C ILE A 3 8.20 -4.69 -9.97
N GLY A 4 9.42 -4.70 -10.52
CA GLY A 4 9.81 -3.88 -11.68
C GLY A 4 10.26 -2.45 -11.38
N MET A 5 10.38 -2.04 -10.11
CA MET A 5 10.96 -0.75 -9.69
C MET A 5 12.44 -0.86 -9.33
N ARG A 6 13.18 0.27 -9.44
CA ARG A 6 14.59 0.37 -9.03
C ARG A 6 14.71 0.23 -7.51
N PHE A 7 15.78 -0.40 -7.03
CA PHE A 7 16.12 -0.37 -5.62
C PHE A 7 16.50 1.05 -5.19
N LEU A 8 15.90 1.51 -4.11
CA LEU A 8 16.25 2.77 -3.46
C LEU A 8 17.18 2.49 -2.28
N SER A 9 18.23 3.28 -2.17
CA SER A 9 19.05 3.35 -0.96
C SER A 9 18.26 3.99 0.19
N ARG A 10 18.71 3.75 1.42
CA ARG A 10 18.15 4.41 2.61
C ARG A 10 18.12 5.94 2.47
N LYS A 11 19.19 6.52 1.93
CA LYS A 11 19.29 7.98 1.72
C LYS A 11 18.24 8.49 0.74
N GLU A 12 17.99 7.75 -0.34
CA GLU A 12 16.95 8.12 -1.32
C GLU A 12 15.55 8.00 -0.73
N VAL A 13 15.25 6.92 0.02
CA VAL A 13 13.95 6.77 0.70
C VAL A 13 13.71 7.90 1.69
N MET A 14 14.73 8.27 2.47
CA MET A 14 14.63 9.40 3.41
C MET A 14 14.43 10.75 2.70
N ALA A 15 14.95 10.91 1.48
CA ALA A 15 14.80 12.14 0.71
C ALA A 15 13.40 12.28 0.09
N ILE A 16 12.82 11.20 -0.42
CA ILE A 16 11.51 11.25 -1.09
C ILE A 16 10.34 10.93 -0.16
N GLY A 17 10.59 10.31 0.99
CA GLY A 17 9.56 9.89 1.95
C GLY A 17 9.01 8.48 1.70
N GLY A 18 8.49 7.87 2.76
CA GLY A 18 8.01 6.47 2.75
C GLY A 18 6.88 6.22 1.74
N TYR A 19 5.86 7.07 1.69
CA TYR A 19 4.73 6.91 0.77
C TYR A 19 5.15 7.00 -0.70
N ASN A 20 5.97 7.98 -1.07
CA ASN A 20 6.48 8.12 -2.44
C ASN A 20 7.36 6.94 -2.85
N ALA A 21 8.22 6.47 -1.94
CA ALA A 21 9.04 5.27 -2.15
C ALA A 21 8.19 4.00 -2.30
N PHE A 22 7.12 3.88 -1.52
CA PHE A 22 6.22 2.73 -1.57
C PHE A 22 5.43 2.75 -2.89
N LEU A 23 4.76 3.85 -3.21
CA LEU A 23 3.81 3.97 -4.31
C LEU A 23 4.42 4.31 -5.68
N GLN A 24 5.74 4.16 -5.84
CA GLN A 24 6.41 4.30 -7.13
C GLN A 24 5.66 3.53 -8.22
N THR A 25 5.56 4.11 -9.41
CA THR A 25 4.80 3.50 -10.51
C THR A 25 5.40 3.88 -11.85
N LYS A 26 5.20 3.00 -12.84
CA LYS A 26 5.53 3.25 -14.26
C LYS A 26 4.29 3.58 -15.09
N LEU A 27 3.11 3.67 -14.46
CA LEU A 27 1.89 4.07 -15.16
C LEU A 27 2.06 5.47 -15.77
N PRO A 28 1.47 5.74 -16.94
CA PRO A 28 1.38 7.09 -17.48
C PRO A 28 0.73 8.05 -16.48
N PRO A 29 1.17 9.33 -16.38
CA PRO A 29 0.68 10.29 -15.39
C PRO A 29 -0.85 10.42 -15.32
N GLU A 30 -1.55 10.32 -16.46
CA GLU A 30 -3.01 10.37 -16.59
C GLU A 30 -3.75 9.20 -15.92
N HIS A 31 -3.03 8.11 -15.59
CA HIS A 31 -3.58 6.93 -14.92
C HIS A 31 -3.16 6.83 -13.45
N ARG A 32 -2.51 7.86 -12.89
CA ARG A 32 -2.03 7.86 -11.51
C ARG A 32 -3.06 8.53 -10.59
N ILE A 33 -3.68 7.72 -9.73
CA ILE A 33 -4.51 8.23 -8.61
C ILE A 33 -3.65 9.04 -7.63
N TYR A 34 -2.41 8.60 -7.42
CA TYR A 34 -1.37 9.30 -6.67
C TYR A 34 -0.11 9.34 -7.52
N ASP A 35 0.48 10.53 -7.68
CA ASP A 35 1.64 10.75 -8.54
C ASP A 35 2.90 10.99 -7.69
N PRO A 36 3.68 9.95 -7.37
CA PRO A 36 4.84 10.07 -6.48
C PRO A 36 5.95 10.95 -7.06
N ASP A 37 5.95 11.21 -8.37
CA ASP A 37 6.97 12.05 -9.03
C ASP A 37 6.68 13.56 -8.85
N LYS A 38 5.45 13.92 -8.42
CA LYS A 38 5.03 15.32 -8.17
C LYS A 38 4.95 15.68 -6.70
N GLU A 39 5.12 14.69 -5.82
CA GLU A 39 4.95 14.85 -4.38
C GLU A 39 6.30 15.00 -3.70
N THR A 40 6.40 15.92 -2.74
CA THR A 40 7.52 15.96 -1.81
C THR A 40 7.29 14.97 -0.66
N LEU A 41 8.29 14.80 0.21
CA LEU A 41 8.11 14.05 1.45
C LEU A 41 6.96 14.65 2.27
N GLU A 42 6.94 15.97 2.41
CA GLU A 42 5.97 16.71 3.21
C GLU A 42 4.56 16.62 2.62
N SER A 43 4.41 16.82 1.32
CA SER A 43 3.09 16.78 0.68
C SER A 43 2.51 15.36 0.65
N GLY A 44 3.35 14.35 0.40
CA GLY A 44 2.94 12.95 0.50
C GLY A 44 2.52 12.58 1.92
N MET A 45 3.34 12.91 2.92
CA MET A 45 3.00 12.69 4.33
C MET A 45 1.71 13.39 4.73
N ALA A 46 1.55 14.68 4.38
CA ALA A 46 0.35 15.44 4.68
C ALA A 46 -0.90 14.83 4.04
N THR A 47 -0.80 14.36 2.78
CA THR A 47 -1.91 13.69 2.07
C THR A 47 -2.42 12.48 2.85
N PHE A 48 -1.53 11.58 3.25
CA PHE A 48 -1.93 10.35 3.93
C PHE A 48 -2.31 10.55 5.41
N LEU A 49 -1.66 11.48 6.13
CA LEU A 49 -2.07 11.85 7.49
C LEU A 49 -3.43 12.54 7.52
N THR A 50 -3.73 13.35 6.50
CA THR A 50 -5.07 13.94 6.33
C THR A 50 -6.10 12.86 6.06
N ALA A 51 -5.83 11.94 5.13
CA ALA A 51 -6.75 10.86 4.80
C ALA A 51 -7.03 9.92 6.01
N PHE A 52 -6.00 9.65 6.81
CA PHE A 52 -6.05 8.75 7.97
C PHE A 52 -5.75 9.47 9.29
N PRO A 53 -6.66 10.31 9.81
CA PRO A 53 -6.42 11.08 11.03
C PRO A 53 -6.25 10.19 12.28
N ARG A 54 -6.82 8.99 12.28
CA ARG A 54 -6.62 7.96 13.32
C ARG A 54 -5.33 7.14 13.15
N GLY A 55 -4.55 7.45 12.12
CA GLY A 55 -3.36 6.69 11.74
C GLY A 55 -3.65 5.57 10.74
N PHE A 56 -2.56 5.03 10.23
CA PHE A 56 -2.52 3.94 9.26
C PHE A 56 -1.65 2.86 9.88
N ALA A 57 -2.25 1.77 10.35
CA ALA A 57 -1.59 0.76 11.18
C ALA A 57 -1.03 -0.36 10.32
N ILE A 58 0.15 -0.88 10.70
CA ILE A 58 0.72 -2.12 10.16
C ILE A 58 0.53 -3.26 11.15
N GLU A 59 0.11 -4.42 10.65
CA GLU A 59 -0.10 -5.64 11.40
C GLU A 59 0.64 -6.80 10.71
N VAL A 60 1.44 -7.55 11.47
CA VAL A 60 2.04 -8.81 11.00
C VAL A 60 1.03 -9.92 11.23
N LEU A 61 0.63 -10.59 10.15
CA LEU A 61 -0.41 -11.62 10.19
C LEU A 61 0.19 -13.01 10.38
N ASP A 62 1.27 -13.31 9.65
CA ASP A 62 1.93 -14.61 9.65
C ASP A 62 3.44 -14.41 9.46
N VAL A 63 4.27 -15.18 10.16
CA VAL A 63 5.71 -15.23 9.95
C VAL A 63 6.08 -16.58 9.33
N TYR A 64 6.71 -16.54 8.16
CA TYR A 64 7.04 -17.73 7.37
C TYR A 64 8.49 -18.20 7.55
N SER A 65 9.40 -17.32 7.95
CA SER A 65 10.81 -17.67 8.20
C SER A 65 11.49 -16.73 9.20
N GLY A 66 12.56 -17.22 9.84
CA GLY A 66 13.43 -16.46 10.74
C GLY A 66 14.69 -15.90 10.07
N PRO A 67 15.65 -15.37 10.85
CA PRO A 67 16.91 -14.84 10.35
C PRO A 67 17.75 -15.87 9.55
N PRO A 68 18.59 -15.44 8.59
CA PRO A 68 18.88 -14.04 8.21
C PRO A 68 17.84 -13.45 7.24
N ARG A 69 16.85 -14.24 6.81
CA ARG A 69 15.81 -13.81 5.85
C ARG A 69 14.43 -13.99 6.47
N ILE A 70 13.97 -12.98 7.18
CA ILE A 70 12.66 -12.99 7.84
C ILE A 70 11.60 -12.65 6.81
N VAL A 71 10.72 -13.61 6.51
CA VAL A 71 9.59 -13.42 5.59
C VAL A 71 8.31 -13.41 6.41
N PHE A 72 7.48 -12.39 6.22
CA PHE A 72 6.19 -12.30 6.91
C PHE A 72 5.12 -11.69 6.02
N LYS A 73 3.88 -12.12 6.24
CA LYS A 73 2.68 -11.50 5.69
C LYS A 73 2.26 -10.35 6.59
N PHE A 74 1.87 -9.23 5.97
CA PHE A 74 1.37 -8.08 6.69
C PHE A 74 0.08 -7.54 6.08
N ARG A 75 -0.64 -6.79 6.90
CA ARG A 75 -1.72 -5.89 6.49
C ARG A 75 -1.36 -4.47 6.90
N HIS A 76 -1.64 -3.51 6.04
CA HIS A 76 -1.70 -2.11 6.44
C HIS A 76 -3.13 -1.60 6.30
N TRP A 77 -3.65 -0.86 7.28
CA TRP A 77 -5.07 -0.46 7.27
C TRP A 77 -5.35 0.84 8.04
N GLY A 78 -6.41 1.54 7.65
CA GLY A 78 -6.88 2.76 8.30
C GLY A 78 -8.29 3.13 7.80
N TYR A 79 -8.99 4.01 8.51
CA TYR A 79 -10.29 4.50 8.07
C TYR A 79 -10.13 5.85 7.39
N MET A 80 -10.63 5.98 6.16
CA MET A 80 -10.52 7.22 5.39
C MET A 80 -11.57 8.24 5.87
N GLU A 81 -11.20 9.00 6.88
CA GLU A 81 -12.06 10.00 7.54
C GLU A 81 -11.70 11.44 7.17
N GLY A 82 -10.53 11.65 6.57
CA GLY A 82 -10.23 12.89 5.89
C GLY A 82 -10.14 12.71 4.38
N THR A 83 -10.05 13.84 3.69
CA THR A 83 -9.97 13.89 2.24
C THR A 83 -8.64 13.31 1.75
N PHE A 84 -8.68 12.58 0.63
CA PHE A 84 -7.49 12.15 -0.10
C PHE A 84 -7.46 12.83 -1.46
N LYS A 85 -6.64 13.89 -1.60
CA LYS A 85 -6.64 14.77 -2.79
C LYS A 85 -8.04 15.29 -3.11
N GLU A 86 -8.58 14.99 -4.29
CA GLU A 86 -9.92 15.40 -4.72
C GLU A 86 -11.03 14.42 -4.26
N HIS A 87 -10.66 13.33 -3.57
CA HIS A 87 -11.60 12.30 -3.14
C HIS A 87 -12.11 12.57 -1.72
N PRO A 88 -13.42 12.79 -1.53
CA PRO A 88 -13.99 13.09 -0.22
C PRO A 88 -13.91 11.88 0.72
N PRO A 89 -13.84 12.10 2.04
CA PRO A 89 -13.82 11.01 3.01
C PRO A 89 -15.09 10.16 2.90
N HIS A 90 -14.93 8.84 2.90
CA HIS A 90 -16.05 7.90 2.86
C HIS A 90 -16.20 7.08 4.14
N GLY A 91 -15.33 7.27 5.14
CA GLY A 91 -15.40 6.62 6.46
C GLY A 91 -15.11 5.11 6.47
N LYS A 92 -15.11 4.45 5.30
CA LYS A 92 -14.75 3.03 5.15
C LYS A 92 -13.26 2.77 5.41
N ARG A 93 -12.96 1.51 5.77
CA ARG A 93 -11.59 1.01 5.92
C ARG A 93 -10.93 0.89 4.55
N VAL A 94 -9.77 1.52 4.41
CA VAL A 94 -8.79 1.28 3.35
C VAL A 94 -7.77 0.30 3.92
N GLU A 95 -7.53 -0.80 3.23
CA GLU A 95 -6.51 -1.77 3.62
C GLU A 95 -5.83 -2.40 2.40
N PHE A 96 -4.59 -2.84 2.59
CA PHE A 96 -3.91 -3.69 1.63
C PHE A 96 -3.06 -4.73 2.35
N PHE A 97 -2.76 -5.79 1.63
CA PHE A 97 -1.98 -6.92 2.12
C PHE A 97 -0.71 -7.07 1.30
N GLY A 98 0.33 -7.62 1.93
CA GLY A 98 1.57 -7.91 1.25
C GLY A 98 2.44 -8.91 1.98
N ILE A 99 3.55 -9.26 1.32
CA ILE A 99 4.67 -9.98 1.91
C ILE A 99 5.83 -9.00 2.05
N CYS A 100 6.51 -9.08 3.18
CA CYS A 100 7.75 -8.38 3.43
C CYS A 100 8.88 -9.38 3.68
N ILE A 101 10.05 -9.10 3.12
CA ILE A 101 11.29 -9.86 3.38
C ILE A 101 12.30 -8.89 3.98
N PHE A 102 12.70 -9.14 5.22
CA PHE A 102 13.85 -8.49 5.84
C PHE A 102 15.08 -9.37 5.71
N HIS A 103 16.16 -8.79 5.18
CA HIS A 103 17.49 -9.36 5.26
C HIS A 103 18.18 -8.69 6.44
N VAL A 104 18.59 -9.49 7.42
CA VAL A 104 19.19 -9.02 8.66
C VAL A 104 20.61 -9.56 8.82
N ASP A 105 21.47 -8.75 9.44
CA ASP A 105 22.81 -9.16 9.85
C ASP A 105 22.78 -10.02 11.12
N GLU A 106 23.97 -10.43 11.59
CA GLU A 106 24.15 -11.23 12.82
C GLU A 106 23.66 -10.50 14.08
N GLU A 107 23.56 -9.15 14.04
CA GLU A 107 23.07 -8.30 15.12
C GLU A 107 21.57 -7.98 14.97
N MET A 108 20.85 -8.66 14.05
CA MET A 108 19.42 -8.45 13.75
C MET A 108 19.07 -7.06 13.18
N LYS A 109 20.04 -6.32 12.64
CA LYS A 109 19.78 -5.05 11.94
C LYS A 109 19.33 -5.32 10.52
N VAL A 110 18.31 -4.61 10.07
CA VAL A 110 17.79 -4.73 8.69
C VAL A 110 18.72 -4.03 7.71
N GLU A 111 19.35 -4.81 6.83
CA GLU A 111 20.23 -4.31 5.77
C GLU A 111 19.46 -4.05 4.47
N LYS A 112 18.46 -4.89 4.17
CA LYS A 112 17.63 -4.80 2.97
C LYS A 112 16.20 -5.19 3.29
N THR A 113 15.27 -4.47 2.66
CA THR A 113 13.85 -4.80 2.71
C THR A 113 13.26 -4.96 1.33
N GLU A 114 12.51 -6.03 1.13
CA GLU A 114 11.68 -6.25 -0.05
C GLU A 114 10.22 -6.25 0.37
N TYR A 115 9.37 -5.59 -0.41
CA TYR A 115 7.94 -5.57 -0.20
C TYR A 115 7.30 -6.13 -1.47
N PHE A 116 6.20 -6.85 -1.31
CA PHE A 116 5.42 -7.42 -2.41
C PHE A 116 3.96 -7.23 -2.07
N TYR A 117 3.30 -6.34 -2.80
CA TYR A 117 1.91 -5.97 -2.54
C TYR A 117 1.34 -5.30 -3.79
N GLU A 118 0.01 -5.21 -3.85
CA GLU A 118 -0.71 -4.64 -4.98
C GLU A 118 -1.08 -3.18 -4.67
N ARG A 119 -0.56 -2.24 -5.47
CA ARG A 119 -0.71 -0.79 -5.26
C ARG A 119 -2.02 -0.27 -5.83
N GLY A 120 -2.48 -0.85 -6.94
CA GLY A 120 -3.66 -0.39 -7.67
C GLY A 120 -4.91 -0.49 -6.80
N ASN A 121 -5.14 -1.64 -6.17
CA ASN A 121 -6.22 -1.93 -5.25
C ASN A 121 -6.15 -1.05 -4.00
N PHE A 122 -4.94 -0.81 -3.48
CA PHE A 122 -4.76 0.15 -2.38
C PHE A 122 -5.23 1.55 -2.78
N LEU A 123 -4.74 2.09 -3.90
CA LEU A 123 -5.12 3.43 -4.36
C LEU A 123 -6.58 3.51 -4.82
N ALA A 124 -7.11 2.46 -5.43
CA ALA A 124 -8.50 2.37 -5.85
C ALA A 124 -9.46 2.39 -4.66
N SER A 125 -9.02 1.93 -3.49
CA SER A 125 -9.85 1.94 -2.27
C SER A 125 -10.13 3.35 -1.72
N PHE A 126 -9.40 4.38 -2.15
CA PHE A 126 -9.69 5.78 -1.82
C PHE A 126 -10.78 6.38 -2.71
N LEU A 127 -11.09 5.72 -3.84
CA LEU A 127 -12.09 6.20 -4.77
C LEU A 127 -13.47 5.89 -4.19
N SER A 128 -14.29 6.92 -3.99
CA SER A 128 -15.70 6.70 -3.67
C SER A 128 -16.36 5.95 -4.83
N ALA A 129 -17.07 4.86 -4.53
CA ALA A 129 -17.94 4.26 -5.52
C ALA A 129 -19.00 5.32 -5.92
N PRO A 130 -19.27 5.54 -7.23
CA PRO A 130 -20.49 6.20 -7.63
C PRO A 130 -21.66 5.45 -6.99
N ALA A 131 -22.63 6.16 -6.41
CA ALA A 131 -23.74 5.58 -5.66
C ALA A 131 -24.50 4.44 -6.38
N ALA A 132 -24.34 4.30 -7.71
CA ALA A 132 -24.92 3.24 -8.52
C ALA A 132 -24.12 1.91 -8.55
N ALA A 133 -22.81 1.90 -8.28
CA ALA A 133 -21.95 0.72 -8.51
C ALA A 133 -21.92 -0.30 -7.34
N ALA A 134 -22.33 0.13 -6.13
CA ALA A 134 -22.33 -0.73 -4.96
C ALA A 134 -23.39 -1.87 -5.02
N ALA A 135 -24.40 -1.74 -5.89
CA ALA A 135 -25.44 -2.75 -6.06
C ALA A 135 -25.02 -3.91 -6.99
N GLU A 136 -24.12 -3.69 -7.94
CA GLU A 136 -23.72 -4.73 -8.91
C GLU A 136 -22.56 -5.61 -8.41
N ALA A 137 -21.64 -5.07 -7.61
CA ALA A 137 -20.46 -5.82 -7.15
C ALA A 137 -20.79 -6.95 -6.15
N ALA A 138 -21.97 -6.93 -5.53
CA ALA A 138 -22.41 -7.97 -4.60
C ALA A 138 -22.78 -9.30 -5.30
N SER A 139 -22.90 -9.32 -6.63
CA SER A 139 -23.46 -10.46 -7.37
C SER A 139 -22.45 -11.28 -8.20
N GLY A 140 -21.14 -10.99 -8.11
CA GLY A 140 -20.16 -11.52 -9.08
C GLY A 140 -18.92 -12.25 -8.54
N SER A 141 -18.81 -12.51 -7.24
CA SER A 141 -17.59 -13.11 -6.66
C SER A 141 -17.67 -14.64 -6.55
N GLY A 142 -17.83 -15.35 -7.67
CA GLY A 142 -17.58 -16.79 -7.72
C GLY A 142 -16.09 -17.05 -7.91
N CYS A 143 -15.43 -17.70 -6.94
CA CYS A 143 -14.04 -18.13 -7.10
C CYS A 143 -13.97 -19.19 -8.21
N PRO A 144 -13.26 -18.95 -9.33
CA PRO A 144 -13.26 -19.85 -10.49
C PRO A 144 -12.62 -21.23 -10.19
N VAL A 145 -11.95 -21.36 -9.05
CA VAL A 145 -11.28 -22.59 -8.61
C VAL A 145 -12.24 -23.55 -7.88
N MET A 146 -13.36 -23.06 -7.33
CA MET A 146 -14.27 -23.87 -6.51
C MET A 146 -15.48 -24.41 -7.29
N GLY A 147 -15.42 -24.40 -8.62
CA GLY A 147 -16.47 -24.90 -9.52
C GLY A 147 -16.26 -26.34 -9.97
N GLY A 148 -16.04 -27.28 -9.05
CA GLY A 148 -15.90 -28.69 -9.43
C GLY A 148 -15.62 -29.63 -8.27
N ASN A 149 -16.69 -30.11 -7.63
CA ASN A 149 -16.92 -31.53 -7.36
C ASN A 149 -18.38 -31.76 -6.92
#